data_AF-J3TX82-F1
#
_entry.id   AF-J3TX82-F1
#
_cell.length_a   1.000
_cell.length_b   1.000
_cell.length_c   1.000
_cell.angle_alpha   90.00
_cell.angle_beta   90.00
_cell.angle_gamma   90.00
#
_symmetry.space_group_name_H-M   'P 1'
#
loop_
_entity.id
_entity.type
_entity.pdbx_description
1 polymer ?
#
loop_
_entity_poly.entity_id
_entity_poly.type
_entity_poly.pdbx_seq_one_letter_code
_entity_poly.pdbx_strand_id
1 'polypeptide(L)'
;MSDSLSCTRKSYTYRKYVKLGFKNTPIQPKRSELKNRSAFALQRHLTFKHPDICWSGVPAISVNMDIVGTLNIPEERVYFDILTASTQTLSGRLVA
;
A
#
# COMPACT_ATOMS: atom_id res chain seq x y z
N MET A 1 -53.17 22.64 -6.14
CA MET A 1 -52.15 22.73 -7.21
C MET A 1 -51.14 23.77 -6.78
N SER A 2 -49.89 23.50 -6.47
CA SER A 2 -49.14 22.26 -6.31
C SER A 2 -47.83 22.74 -5.67
N ASP A 3 -47.65 22.33 -4.43
CA ASP A 3 -46.40 22.03 -3.75
C ASP A 3 -45.22 23.00 -3.88
N SER A 4 -45.07 23.76 -2.80
CA SER A 4 -43.82 24.37 -2.37
C SER A 4 -42.73 23.30 -2.21
N LEU A 5 -41.91 23.09 -3.24
CA LEU A 5 -40.65 22.36 -3.11
C LEU A 5 -39.57 23.33 -2.64
N SER A 6 -39.52 23.57 -1.34
CA SER A 6 -38.36 24.15 -0.67
C SER A 6 -37.20 23.16 -0.82
N CYS A 7 -36.36 23.40 -1.83
CA CYS A 7 -35.14 22.64 -2.06
C CYS A 7 -34.23 22.79 -0.84
N THR A 8 -34.32 21.87 0.12
CA THR A 8 -33.47 21.86 1.30
C THR A 8 -32.05 21.52 0.86
N ARG A 9 -31.17 22.53 0.82
CA ARG A 9 -29.72 22.36 0.75
C ARG A 9 -29.30 21.51 1.96
N LYS A 10 -28.97 20.24 1.74
CA LYS A 10 -28.33 19.43 2.78
C LYS A 10 -26.97 20.06 3.09
N SER A 11 -26.85 20.69 4.26
CA SER A 11 -25.59 21.26 4.76
C SER A 11 -24.70 20.13 5.27
N TYR A 12 -23.77 19.68 4.44
CA TYR A 12 -22.71 18.79 4.91
C TYR A 12 -21.80 19.57 5.87
N THR A 13 -21.80 19.19 7.15
CA THR A 13 -20.84 19.71 8.12
C THR A 13 -19.49 19.06 7.80
N TYR A 14 -18.59 19.80 7.15
CA TYR A 14 -17.22 19.35 6.93
C TYR A 14 -16.50 19.31 8.28
N ARG A 15 -16.40 18.13 8.90
CA ARG A 15 -15.47 17.93 10.00
C ARG A 15 -14.05 18.03 9.43
N LYS A 16 -13.40 19.16 9.68
CA LYS A 16 -12.03 19.45 9.22
C LYS A 16 -11.06 18.61 10.04
N TYR A 17 -10.85 17.38 9.62
CA TYR A 17 -9.73 16.56 10.10
C TYR A 17 -8.41 17.09 9.54
N VAL A 18 -7.37 17.12 10.36
CA VAL A 18 -6.02 17.54 9.93
C VAL A 18 -5.46 16.47 9.01
N LYS A 19 -5.14 16.85 7.76
CA LYS A 19 -4.45 15.96 6.82
C LYS A 19 -2.98 15.87 7.23
N LEU A 20 -2.61 14.78 7.89
CA LEU A 20 -1.22 14.48 8.22
C LEU A 20 -0.58 13.75 7.04
N GLY A 21 0.47 14.34 6.47
CA GLY A 21 1.33 13.70 5.47
C GLY A 21 2.65 13.27 6.10
N PHE A 22 3.41 12.41 5.42
CA PHE A 22 4.69 11.86 5.90
C PHE A 22 5.69 12.93 6.36
N LYS A 23 5.72 14.09 5.69
CA LYS A 23 6.57 15.23 6.06
C LYS A 23 6.27 15.76 7.48
N ASN A 24 5.03 15.62 7.93
CA ASN A 24 4.54 16.21 9.18
C ASN A 24 4.47 15.20 10.32
N THR A 25 4.94 13.98 10.13
CA THR A 25 4.85 12.89 11.12
C THR A 25 6.19 12.15 11.28
N PRO A 26 7.22 12.80 11.85
CA PRO A 26 8.47 12.11 12.16
C PRO A 26 8.25 11.11 13.30
N ILE A 27 8.89 9.94 13.18
CA ILE A 27 8.87 8.93 14.25
C ILE A 27 9.86 9.36 15.33
N GLN A 28 9.40 9.45 16.57
CA GLN A 28 10.27 9.73 17.71
C GLN A 28 11.15 8.51 18.02
N PRO A 29 12.48 8.66 18.14
CA PRO A 29 13.36 7.56 18.49
C PRO A 29 13.06 7.11 19.93
N LYS A 30 13.04 5.80 20.14
CA LYS A 30 12.93 5.18 21.47
C LYS A 30 14.19 4.38 21.75
N ARG A 31 14.51 4.19 23.03
CA ARG A 31 15.61 3.31 23.44
C ARG A 31 15.29 1.89 22.99
N SER A 32 16.12 1.34 22.10
CA SER A 32 16.03 -0.05 21.66
C SER A 32 17.07 -0.90 22.39
N GLU A 33 16.74 -2.17 22.64
CA GLU A 33 17.69 -3.18 23.14
C GLU A 33 18.59 -3.74 22.02
N LEU A 34 18.20 -3.52 20.76
CA LEU A 34 18.94 -3.95 19.59
C LEU A 34 20.26 -3.17 19.45
N LYS A 35 21.37 -3.92 19.35
CA LYS A 35 22.72 -3.37 19.22
C LYS A 35 23.10 -3.01 17.78
N ASN A 36 22.50 -3.68 16.79
CA ASN A 36 22.81 -3.49 15.37
C ASN A 36 21.54 -3.54 14.51
N ARG A 37 21.55 -2.83 13.38
CA ARG A 37 20.44 -2.78 12.41
C ARG A 37 20.23 -4.12 11.70
N SER A 38 21.27 -4.93 11.55
CA SER A 38 21.18 -6.28 10.96
C SER A 38 20.46 -7.30 11.85
N ALA A 39 20.34 -7.03 13.16
CA ALA A 39 19.62 -7.91 14.08
C ALA A 39 18.10 -7.74 13.99
N PHE A 40 17.61 -6.80 13.18
CA PHE A 40 16.18 -6.55 13.01
C PHE A 40 15.60 -7.43 11.89
N ALA A 41 14.60 -8.25 12.20
CA ALA A 41 13.90 -9.06 11.21
C ALA A 41 12.84 -8.23 10.47
N LEU A 42 12.95 -8.17 9.14
CA LEU A 42 12.02 -7.48 8.25
C LEU A 42 10.83 -8.36 7.81
N GLN A 43 10.98 -9.69 7.91
CA GLN A 43 9.92 -10.64 7.54
C GLN A 43 8.69 -10.48 8.45
N ARG A 44 7.51 -10.57 7.83
CA ARG A 44 6.20 -10.49 8.48
C ARG A 44 5.31 -11.61 7.96
N HIS A 45 4.53 -12.17 8.87
CA HIS A 45 3.40 -13.03 8.53
C HIS A 45 2.15 -12.16 8.47
N LEU A 46 1.52 -12.12 7.29
CA LEU A 46 0.26 -11.42 7.06
C LEU A 46 -0.85 -12.45 6.83
N THR A 47 -1.89 -12.37 7.66
CA THR A 47 -3.14 -13.10 7.45
C THR A 47 -4.13 -12.15 6.81
N PHE A 48 -4.61 -12.48 5.62
CA PHE A 48 -5.63 -11.68 4.95
C PHE A 48 -7.00 -11.98 5.57
N LYS A 49 -7.83 -10.93 5.74
CA LYS A 49 -9.14 -11.07 6.42
C LYS A 49 -10.21 -11.74 5.54
N HIS A 50 -10.13 -11.55 4.22
CA HIS A 50 -11.18 -11.99 3.28
C HIS A 50 -10.82 -13.31 2.59
N PRO A 51 -9.63 -13.46 2.00
CA PRO A 51 -9.15 -14.78 1.62
C PRO A 51 -8.43 -15.44 2.81
N ASP A 52 -8.66 -16.74 3.01
CA ASP A 52 -7.93 -17.59 3.98
C ASP A 52 -6.52 -17.92 3.47
N ILE A 53 -5.77 -16.88 3.11
CA ILE A 53 -4.41 -16.98 2.60
C ILE A 53 -3.48 -16.35 3.63
N CYS A 54 -2.41 -17.08 3.93
CA CYS A 54 -1.30 -16.59 4.74
C CYS A 54 -0.12 -16.30 3.81
N TRP A 55 0.49 -15.13 3.99
CA TRP A 55 1.70 -14.77 3.26
C TRP A 55 2.83 -14.42 4.23
N SER A 56 4.04 -14.82 3.90
CA SER A 56 5.26 -14.57 4.68
C SER A 56 6.30 -13.93 3.78
N GLY A 57 6.86 -12.80 4.21
CA GLY A 57 7.90 -12.09 3.47
C GLY A 57 8.11 -10.67 3.97
N VAL A 58 8.88 -9.85 3.23
CA VAL A 58 9.10 -8.45 3.57
C VAL A 58 7.93 -7.62 3.01
N PRO A 59 7.15 -6.89 3.85
CA PRO A 59 5.91 -6.22 3.44
C PRO A 59 6.18 -4.93 2.64
N ALA A 60 6.94 -5.05 1.55
CA ALA A 60 7.09 -4.07 0.51
C ALA A 60 6.40 -4.64 -0.74
N ILE A 61 5.77 -3.77 -1.52
CA ILE A 61 5.06 -4.17 -2.73
C ILE A 61 5.51 -3.22 -3.84
N SER A 62 5.97 -3.80 -4.95
CA SER A 62 6.20 -3.03 -6.15
C SER A 62 4.88 -2.54 -6.74
N VAL A 63 4.86 -1.27 -7.14
CA VAL A 63 3.71 -0.67 -7.80
C VAL A 63 3.51 -1.29 -9.19
N ASN A 64 2.24 -1.46 -9.52
CA ASN A 64 1.74 -1.84 -10.82
C ASN A 64 1.84 -0.68 -11.84
N MET A 65 3.06 -0.31 -12.25
CA MET A 65 3.32 0.74 -13.26
C MET A 65 4.23 0.22 -14.36
N ASP A 66 4.12 0.72 -15.59
CA ASP A 66 4.80 0.18 -16.78
C ASP A 66 6.34 0.13 -16.74
N ILE A 67 6.98 0.83 -15.80
CA ILE A 67 8.44 0.79 -15.59
C ILE A 67 8.81 0.07 -14.28
N VAL A 68 7.89 0.04 -13.30
CA VAL A 68 8.13 -0.46 -11.94
C VAL A 68 7.59 -1.88 -11.72
N GLY A 69 6.63 -2.31 -12.54
CA GLY A 69 5.94 -3.61 -12.47
C GLY A 69 6.17 -4.49 -13.71
N THR A 70 7.24 -4.25 -14.45
CA THR A 70 7.58 -5.03 -15.65
C THR A 70 8.28 -6.34 -15.26
N LEU A 71 7.99 -7.44 -15.98
CA LEU A 71 8.60 -8.75 -15.74
C LEU A 71 10.12 -8.77 -15.98
N ASN A 72 10.66 -7.77 -16.68
CA ASN A 72 12.09 -7.59 -16.94
C ASN A 72 12.86 -6.95 -15.78
N ILE A 73 12.20 -6.75 -14.63
CA ILE A 73 12.85 -6.15 -13.46
C ILE A 73 13.79 -7.17 -12.81
N PRO A 74 15.02 -6.77 -12.45
CA PRO A 74 16.12 -7.65 -12.09
C PRO A 74 15.84 -8.64 -10.96
N GLU A 75 16.56 -9.77 -11.03
CA GLU A 75 16.62 -10.88 -10.06
C GLU A 75 16.85 -10.42 -8.60
N GLU A 76 17.37 -9.21 -8.41
CA GLU A 76 17.54 -8.56 -7.09
C GLU A 76 16.24 -8.48 -6.28
N ARG A 77 15.07 -8.40 -6.91
CA ARG A 77 13.78 -8.41 -6.18
C ARG A 77 13.46 -9.77 -5.57
N VAL A 78 13.86 -10.84 -6.24
CA VAL A 78 13.72 -12.20 -5.74
C VAL A 78 14.61 -12.38 -4.50
N TYR A 79 15.77 -11.72 -4.46
CA TYR A 79 16.68 -11.76 -3.31
C TYR A 79 16.08 -11.19 -2.02
N PHE A 80 15.12 -10.27 -2.09
CA PHE A 80 14.55 -9.60 -0.92
C PHE A 80 13.15 -10.09 -0.49
N ASP A 81 12.61 -11.16 -1.10
CA ASP A 81 11.27 -11.72 -0.81
C ASP A 81 10.16 -10.65 -0.76
N ILE A 82 10.13 -9.79 -1.78
CA ILE A 82 9.19 -8.66 -1.92
C ILE A 82 8.08 -9.02 -2.91
N LEU A 83 6.84 -8.61 -2.63
CA LEU A 83 5.70 -8.80 -3.54
C LEU A 83 5.78 -7.87 -4.75
N THR A 84 5.40 -8.38 -5.93
CA THR A 84 5.35 -7.58 -7.17
C THR A 84 3.96 -7.55 -7.76
N ALA A 85 3.42 -6.36 -8.01
CA ALA A 85 2.22 -6.17 -8.81
C ALA A 85 2.63 -5.87 -10.26
N SER A 86 2.22 -6.73 -11.19
CA SER A 86 2.57 -6.64 -12.60
C SER A 86 1.65 -5.71 -13.40
N THR A 87 2.20 -4.96 -14.37
CA THR A 87 1.42 -4.14 -15.31
C THR A 87 0.41 -4.94 -16.12
N GLN A 88 -0.83 -4.45 -16.15
CA GLN A 88 -1.91 -5.02 -16.94
C GLN A 88 -1.58 -4.99 -18.44
N THR A 89 -0.73 -4.05 -18.88
CA THR A 89 -0.20 -3.96 -20.25
C THR A 89 0.54 -5.25 -20.67
N LEU A 90 1.13 -5.99 -19.73
CA LEU A 90 1.79 -7.28 -20.01
C LEU A 90 0.81 -8.46 -20.04
N SER A 91 -0.36 -8.34 -19.40
CA SER A 91 -1.38 -9.40 -19.37
C SER A 91 -1.97 -9.69 -20.75
N GLY A 92 -1.90 -8.73 -21.69
CA GLY A 92 -2.39 -8.88 -23.06
C GLY A 92 -1.30 -9.17 -24.11
N ARG A 93 -0.02 -9.17 -23.73
CA ARG A 93 1.12 -9.31 -24.68
C ARG A 93 1.79 -10.68 -24.64
N LEU A 94 1.42 -11.55 -23.70
CA LEU A 94 1.95 -12.91 -23.54
C LEU A 94 1.03 -14.01 -24.09
N VAL A 95 0.16 -13.68 -25.05
CA VAL A 95 -0.52 -14.67 -25.90
C VAL A 95 -0.44 -14.18 -27.36
N ALA A 96 0.71 -14.42 -27.98
CA ALA A 96 0.91 -14.49 -29.43
C ALA A 96 2.13 -15.36 -29.70
#